data_AF-A0A329ZPD5-F1
#
_entry.id   AF-A0A329ZPD5-F1
#
_cell.length_a   1.000
_cell.length_b   1.000
_cell.length_c   1.000
_cell.angle_alpha   90.00
_cell.angle_beta   90.00
_cell.angle_gamma   90.00
#
_symmetry.space_group_name_H-M   'P 1'
#
loop_
_entity.id
_entity.type
_entity.pdbx_description
1 polymer ?
#
loop_
_entity_poly.entity_id
_entity_poly.type
_entity_poly.pdbx_seq_one_letter_code
_entity_poly.pdbx_strand_id
1 'polypeptide(L)'
;MKVELLQQYVQINISRYSEFLPRAISFAMRHFSRSYRLSSSILILDDGERLKKDYFLNWAYHIGLQRESREESASFEEILAHSYLPIRIKIIDETGVLEQIKISLKVIKLGQVALILDHPNLLARRYLLSIFKNFLLSYNSKELFLNAESEDFWEVLLGLISQKIIHNVVLNFDYESFKACARGGFENSGFKEYYLTKDEITLRNSLKTLSCNLNDDWETIKNRYIELAREYHPDRVYGQDIAIVESYTEKFRDIQAAYENLKRQLEVRH
;
A
#
# COMPACT_ATOMS: atom_id res chain seq x y z
N MET A 1 30.51 8.31 3.47
CA MET A 1 30.44 7.51 4.74
C MET A 1 30.54 8.49 5.90
N LYS A 2 29.63 8.43 6.89
CA LYS A 2 29.55 9.44 7.96
C LYS A 2 29.34 8.78 9.33
N VAL A 3 30.00 9.28 10.37
CA VAL A 3 29.79 8.84 11.76
C VAL A 3 29.11 9.97 12.51
N GLU A 4 27.96 9.70 13.13
CA GLU A 4 27.14 10.68 13.83
C GLU A 4 26.84 10.18 15.25
N LEU A 5 26.94 11.07 16.23
CA LEU A 5 26.50 10.81 17.59
C LEU A 5 25.02 11.19 17.73
N LEU A 6 24.17 10.25 18.14
CA LEU A 6 22.76 10.49 18.47
C LEU A 6 22.55 10.22 19.96
N GLN A 7 21.51 10.82 20.55
CA GLN A 7 21.26 10.82 22.00
C GLN A 7 21.27 9.44 22.68
N GLN A 8 21.01 8.36 21.94
CA GLN A 8 20.88 7.01 22.49
C GLN A 8 21.83 5.96 21.87
N TYR A 9 22.54 6.30 20.79
CA TYR A 9 23.43 5.39 20.06
C TYR A 9 24.38 6.14 19.12
N VAL A 10 25.51 5.52 18.79
CA VAL A 10 26.43 6.01 17.75
C VAL A 10 26.00 5.44 16.40
N GLN A 11 25.82 6.31 15.40
CA GLN A 11 25.40 5.90 14.05
C GLN A 11 26.57 5.95 13.07
N ILE A 12 26.76 4.89 12.29
CA ILE A 12 27.73 4.82 11.20
C ILE A 12 26.96 4.61 9.90
N ASN A 13 26.94 5.63 9.06
CA ASN A 13 26.33 5.61 7.73
C ASN A 13 27.35 5.11 6.71
N ILE A 14 27.15 3.89 6.20
CA ILE A 14 28.05 3.25 5.21
C ILE A 14 27.30 3.05 3.90
N SER A 15 27.92 3.43 2.78
CA SER A 15 27.38 3.13 1.44
C SER A 15 27.32 1.61 1.20
N ARG A 16 26.26 1.10 0.57
CA ARG A 16 26.16 -0.32 0.19
C ARG A 16 27.33 -0.78 -0.68
N TYR A 17 27.86 0.11 -1.51
CA TYR A 17 28.98 -0.16 -2.41
C TYR A 17 30.35 0.12 -1.78
N SER A 18 30.40 0.42 -0.48
CA SER A 18 31.66 0.66 0.22
C SER A 18 32.46 -0.63 0.40
N GLU A 19 33.73 -0.61 -0.01
CA GLU A 19 34.70 -1.68 0.28
C GLU A 19 34.88 -1.95 1.78
N PHE A 20 34.54 -0.97 2.61
CA PHE A 20 34.57 -1.09 4.07
C PHE A 20 33.41 -1.96 4.61
N LEU A 21 32.26 -1.98 3.94
CA LEU A 21 31.06 -2.64 4.45
C LEU A 21 31.31 -4.13 4.76
N PRO A 22 31.80 -4.99 3.83
CA PRO A 22 32.01 -6.42 4.12
C PRO A 22 32.94 -6.65 5.32
N ARG A 23 33.97 -5.82 5.47
CA ARG A 23 34.93 -5.90 6.58
C ARG A 23 34.29 -5.47 7.90
N ALA A 24 33.48 -4.41 7.89
CA ALA A 24 32.73 -3.96 9.06
C ALA A 24 31.71 -5.02 9.54
N ILE A 25 31.01 -5.68 8.62
CA ILE A 25 30.10 -6.79 8.95
C ILE A 25 30.88 -7.95 9.59
N SER A 26 31.97 -8.38 8.96
CA SER A 26 32.79 -9.49 9.45
C SER A 26 33.36 -9.21 10.84
N PHE A 27 33.88 -8.00 11.06
CA PHE A 27 34.38 -7.57 12.35
C PHE A 27 33.27 -7.59 13.41
N ALA A 28 32.11 -7.02 13.09
CA ALA A 28 31.00 -6.92 14.04
C ALA A 28 30.50 -8.30 14.50
N MET A 29 30.31 -9.22 13.56
CA MET A 29 29.81 -10.57 13.84
C MET A 29 30.85 -11.46 14.55
N ARG A 30 32.15 -11.19 14.36
CA ARG A 30 33.22 -11.98 14.97
C ARG A 30 33.56 -11.54 16.40
N HIS A 31 33.45 -10.25 16.68
CA HIS A 31 34.00 -9.66 17.90
C HIS A 31 32.97 -9.18 18.92
N PHE A 32 31.71 -9.01 18.53
CA PHE A 32 30.62 -8.60 19.42
C PHE A 32 29.57 -9.70 19.57
N SER A 33 29.33 -10.09 20.82
CA SER A 33 28.40 -11.18 21.16
C SER A 33 26.93 -10.78 20.96
N ARG A 34 26.63 -9.48 21.08
CA ARG A 34 25.28 -8.90 20.91
C ARG A 34 25.17 -8.07 19.64
N SER A 35 25.57 -8.67 18.51
CA SER A 35 25.42 -8.06 17.19
C SER A 35 24.24 -8.67 16.43
N TYR A 36 23.39 -7.80 15.85
CA TYR A 36 22.20 -8.19 15.11
C TYR A 36 22.24 -7.60 13.70
N ARG A 37 22.12 -8.47 12.70
CA ARG A 37 22.02 -8.07 11.30
C ARG A 37 20.56 -7.93 10.88
N LEU A 38 20.20 -6.74 10.42
CA LEU A 38 18.93 -6.44 9.76
C LEU A 38 19.16 -6.25 8.25
N SER A 39 18.08 -6.08 7.49
CA SER A 39 18.12 -5.95 6.03
C SER A 39 18.94 -4.74 5.55
N SER A 40 18.85 -3.61 6.26
CA SER A 40 19.49 -2.34 5.90
C SER A 40 20.36 -1.75 7.02
N SER A 41 20.57 -2.49 8.11
CA SER A 41 21.38 -2.02 9.23
C SER A 41 21.96 -3.15 10.05
N ILE A 42 23.02 -2.85 10.79
CA ILE A 42 23.58 -3.72 11.83
C ILE A 42 23.51 -2.98 13.15
N LEU A 43 23.04 -3.66 14.18
CA LEU A 43 22.99 -3.15 15.55
C LEU A 43 24.02 -3.90 16.38
N ILE A 44 24.93 -3.17 17.01
CA ILE A 44 25.87 -3.67 18.01
C ILE A 44 25.39 -3.10 19.34
N LEU A 45 24.79 -3.96 20.16
CA LEU A 45 24.32 -3.55 21.48
C LEU A 45 25.48 -3.49 22.48
N ASP A 46 25.19 -3.03 23.69
CA ASP A 46 26.19 -3.06 24.74
C ASP A 46 26.43 -4.48 25.26
N ASP A 47 27.66 -4.95 25.04
CA ASP A 47 28.21 -6.23 25.47
C ASP A 47 29.42 -6.06 26.39
N GLY A 48 29.72 -4.84 26.85
CA GLY A 48 30.83 -4.52 27.76
C GLY A 48 32.21 -4.45 27.08
N GLU A 49 32.31 -4.73 25.78
CA GLU A 49 33.57 -4.80 25.02
C GLU A 49 34.01 -3.43 24.49
N ARG A 50 34.18 -2.47 25.41
CA ARG A 50 34.45 -1.06 25.09
C ARG A 50 35.71 -0.86 24.24
N LEU A 51 36.80 -1.58 24.54
CA LEU A 51 38.06 -1.48 23.78
C LEU A 51 37.89 -1.85 22.30
N LYS A 52 37.06 -2.87 22.01
CA LYS A 52 36.78 -3.30 20.63
C LYS A 52 35.86 -2.31 19.93
N LYS A 53 34.92 -1.68 20.67
CA LYS A 53 34.09 -0.58 20.16
C LYS A 53 34.93 0.65 19.83
N ASP A 54 35.86 1.03 20.71
CA ASP A 54 36.79 2.15 20.48
C ASP A 54 37.64 1.90 19.22
N TYR A 55 38.21 0.70 19.09
CA TYR A 55 38.96 0.31 17.90
C TYR A 55 38.09 0.36 16.63
N PHE A 56 36.87 -0.15 16.70
CA PHE A 56 35.94 -0.15 15.58
C PHE A 56 35.53 1.26 15.15
N LEU A 57 35.23 2.14 16.11
CA LEU A 57 34.89 3.53 15.88
C LEU A 57 36.08 4.32 15.33
N ASN A 58 37.29 4.09 15.85
CA ASN A 58 38.53 4.68 15.35
C ASN A 58 38.75 4.31 13.87
N TRP A 59 38.61 3.02 13.56
CA TRP A 59 38.75 2.52 12.21
C TRP A 59 37.68 3.07 11.25
N ALA A 60 36.42 3.12 11.69
CA ALA A 60 35.33 3.69 10.91
C ALA A 60 35.48 5.20 10.69
N TYR A 61 35.91 5.94 11.72
CA TYR A 61 36.11 7.39 11.66
C TYR A 61 37.24 7.77 10.70
N HIS A 62 38.39 7.10 10.77
CA HIS A 62 39.52 7.37 9.87
C HIS A 62 39.25 6.99 8.42
N ILE A 63 38.44 5.95 8.16
CA ILE A 63 38.00 5.62 6.80
C ILE A 63 36.96 6.63 6.29
N GLY A 64 36.07 7.11 7.16
CA GLY A 64 35.09 8.15 6.83
C GLY A 64 35.75 9.50 6.49
N LEU A 65 36.82 9.88 7.21
CA LEU A 65 37.55 11.14 7.00
C LEU A 65 38.28 11.23 5.65
N GLN A 66 38.54 10.10 4.97
CA GLN A 66 39.27 10.09 3.71
C GLN A 66 38.44 10.53 2.51
N ARG A 67 37.10 10.69 2.63
CA ARG A 67 36.25 10.98 1.45
C ARG A 67 35.40 12.25 1.51
N GLU A 68 34.93 12.76 2.66
CA GLU A 68 34.07 13.97 2.69
C GLU A 68 34.30 14.87 3.92
N SER A 69 34.35 16.18 3.65
CA SER A 69 34.23 17.40 4.48
C SER A 69 34.29 17.30 6.02
N ARG A 70 35.27 18.02 6.59
CA ARG A 70 35.53 18.22 8.03
C ARG A 70 34.42 18.95 8.83
N GLU A 71 33.35 19.43 8.21
CA GLU A 71 32.53 20.52 8.79
C GLU A 71 31.26 20.10 9.53
N GLU A 72 30.77 18.86 9.40
CA GLU A 72 29.48 18.43 10.00
C GLU A 72 29.54 17.20 10.93
N SER A 73 30.74 16.75 11.30
CA SER A 73 30.91 15.55 12.15
C SER A 73 31.30 15.96 13.57
N ALA A 74 30.69 15.35 14.59
CA ALA A 74 31.15 15.48 15.98
C ALA A 74 32.66 15.16 16.07
N SER A 75 33.35 15.80 17.01
CA SER A 75 34.79 15.57 17.20
C SER A 75 35.04 14.09 17.53
N PHE A 76 36.17 13.55 17.07
CA PHE A 76 36.50 12.14 17.33
C PHE A 76 36.51 11.80 18.83
N GLU A 77 36.98 12.75 19.64
CA GLU A 77 37.04 12.65 21.10
C GLU A 77 35.64 12.54 21.72
N GLU A 78 34.66 13.28 21.20
CA GLU A 78 33.26 13.16 21.63
C GLU A 78 32.67 11.79 21.26
N ILE A 79 32.96 11.27 20.07
CA ILE A 79 32.45 9.96 19.63
C ILE A 79 33.04 8.83 20.50
N LEU A 80 34.33 8.90 20.83
CA LEU A 80 34.99 7.94 21.72
C LEU A 80 34.48 8.05 23.16
N ALA A 81 34.20 9.26 23.66
CA ALA A 81 33.60 9.43 24.98
C ALA A 81 32.26 8.69 25.12
N HIS A 82 31.55 8.51 24.00
CA HIS A 82 30.25 7.84 23.91
C HIS A 82 30.31 6.39 23.39
N SER A 83 31.49 5.76 23.36
CA SER A 83 31.66 4.38 22.90
C SER A 83 30.97 3.32 23.77
N TYR A 84 30.53 3.70 24.97
CA TYR A 84 29.67 2.87 25.82
C TYR A 84 28.27 2.66 25.23
N LEU A 85 27.81 3.56 24.36
CA LEU A 85 26.51 3.45 23.71
C LEU A 85 26.46 2.30 22.69
N PRO A 86 25.25 1.81 22.34
CA PRO A 86 25.06 0.95 21.19
C PRO A 86 25.55 1.61 19.90
N ILE A 87 26.01 0.80 18.93
CA ILE A 87 26.43 1.27 17.62
C ILE A 87 25.43 0.76 16.57
N ARG A 88 24.87 1.68 15.79
CA ARG A 88 24.02 1.38 14.64
C ARG A 88 24.77 1.66 13.35
N ILE A 89 25.08 0.62 12.60
CA ILE A 89 25.59 0.76 11.23
C ILE A 89 24.39 0.81 10.30
N LYS A 90 24.14 1.96 9.67
CA LYS A 90 23.09 2.14 8.66
C LYS A 90 23.70 2.00 7.28
N ILE A 91 23.18 1.07 6.48
CA ILE A 91 23.59 0.88 5.10
C ILE A 91 22.74 1.82 4.24
N ILE A 92 23.40 2.74 3.53
CA ILE A 92 22.77 3.75 2.68
C ILE A 92 23.08 3.41 1.23
N ASP A 93 22.09 3.57 0.35
CA ASP A 93 22.31 3.58 -1.09
C ASP A 93 22.51 5.05 -1.50
N GLU A 94 23.74 5.45 -1.84
CA GLU A 94 24.09 6.85 -2.19
C GLU A 94 23.32 7.34 -3.43
N THR A 95 22.88 6.41 -4.29
CA THR A 95 21.84 6.64 -5.28
C THR A 95 20.49 6.37 -4.62
N GLY A 96 19.85 7.41 -4.07
CA GLY A 96 18.50 7.34 -3.51
C GLY A 96 17.41 7.08 -4.57
N VAL A 97 17.64 6.17 -5.51
CA VAL A 97 16.61 5.65 -6.40
C VAL A 97 15.81 4.68 -5.54
N LEU A 98 14.60 5.09 -5.17
CA LEU A 98 13.61 4.16 -4.62
C LEU A 98 13.53 2.95 -5.55
N GLU A 99 13.78 1.77 -5.02
CA GLU A 99 13.72 0.53 -5.80
C GLU A 99 12.27 0.35 -6.24
N GLN A 100 12.01 0.58 -7.54
CA GLN A 100 10.68 0.46 -8.11
C GLN A 100 10.44 -1.00 -8.47
N ILE A 101 9.41 -1.58 -7.88
CA ILE A 101 9.00 -2.94 -8.17
C ILE A 101 7.66 -2.87 -8.88
N LYS A 102 7.64 -3.36 -10.12
CA LYS A 102 6.39 -3.49 -10.85
C LYS A 102 5.64 -4.73 -10.36
N ILE A 103 4.40 -4.52 -9.92
CA ILE A 103 3.48 -5.58 -9.51
C ILE A 103 2.38 -5.71 -10.57
N SER A 104 2.23 -6.90 -11.14
CA SER A 104 1.12 -7.25 -12.03
C SER A 104 0.16 -8.23 -11.35
N LEU A 105 -1.09 -8.21 -11.80
CA LEU A 105 -2.16 -9.09 -11.35
C LEU A 105 -2.50 -10.08 -12.45
N LYS A 106 -2.57 -11.37 -12.13
CA LYS A 106 -2.96 -12.41 -13.08
C LYS A 106 -4.03 -13.32 -12.51
N VAL A 107 -5.15 -13.48 -13.21
CA VAL A 107 -6.14 -14.51 -12.89
C VAL A 107 -5.59 -15.85 -13.33
N ILE A 108 -5.62 -16.83 -12.43
CA ILE A 108 -5.19 -18.20 -12.74
C ILE A 108 -6.41 -19.07 -13.01
N LYS A 109 -7.41 -19.00 -12.12
CA LYS A 109 -8.69 -19.73 -12.20
C LYS A 109 -9.79 -18.86 -11.57
N LEU A 110 -11.05 -19.28 -11.70
CA LEU A 110 -12.16 -18.69 -10.96
C LEU A 110 -11.80 -18.63 -9.47
N GLY A 111 -11.91 -17.44 -8.87
CA GLY A 111 -11.58 -17.22 -7.47
C GLY A 111 -10.09 -17.21 -7.10
N GLN A 112 -9.17 -17.43 -8.04
CA GLN A 112 -7.73 -17.50 -7.77
C GLN A 112 -6.93 -16.49 -8.58
N VAL A 113 -6.19 -15.65 -7.87
CA VAL A 113 -5.43 -14.55 -8.46
C VAL A 113 -3.99 -14.59 -7.96
N ALA A 114 -3.04 -14.22 -8.82
CA ALA A 114 -1.64 -14.07 -8.45
C ALA A 114 -1.16 -12.63 -8.58
N LEU A 115 -0.44 -12.17 -7.55
CA LEU A 115 0.38 -10.98 -7.61
C LEU A 115 1.79 -11.38 -8.03
N ILE A 116 2.30 -10.76 -9.09
CA ILE A 116 3.59 -11.08 -9.68
C ILE A 116 4.49 -9.85 -9.61
N LEU A 117 5.63 -10.01 -8.95
CA LEU A 117 6.72 -9.02 -8.92
C LEU A 117 7.60 -9.23 -10.15
N ASP A 118 8.00 -8.15 -10.81
CA ASP A 118 8.96 -8.16 -11.93
C ASP A 118 10.32 -8.79 -11.54
N HIS A 119 10.81 -8.51 -10.33
CA HIS A 119 12.03 -9.08 -9.77
C HIS A 119 11.88 -9.44 -8.29
N PRO A 120 12.70 -10.37 -7.76
CA PRO A 120 12.50 -10.89 -6.41
C PRO A 120 12.97 -9.86 -5.38
N ASN A 121 12.06 -9.43 -4.50
CA ASN A 121 12.38 -8.48 -3.43
C ASN A 121 11.82 -8.94 -2.09
N LEU A 122 12.69 -9.04 -1.09
CA LEU A 122 12.35 -9.54 0.25
C LEU A 122 11.41 -8.60 1.01
N LEU A 123 11.59 -7.28 0.89
CA LEU A 123 10.81 -6.29 1.63
C LEU A 123 9.39 -6.20 1.08
N ALA A 124 9.25 -6.04 -0.23
CA ALA A 124 7.94 -6.04 -0.88
C ALA A 124 7.19 -7.33 -0.62
N ARG A 125 7.86 -8.49 -0.73
CA ARG A 125 7.23 -9.78 -0.44
C ARG A 125 6.76 -9.87 1.02
N ARG A 126 7.61 -9.51 1.99
CA ARG A 126 7.21 -9.54 3.41
C ARG A 126 6.02 -8.64 3.69
N TYR A 127 5.99 -7.47 3.06
CA TYR A 127 4.87 -6.54 3.18
C TYR A 127 3.58 -7.10 2.57
N LEU A 128 3.64 -7.63 1.34
CA LEU A 128 2.48 -8.25 0.69
C LEU A 128 1.97 -9.46 1.49
N LEU A 129 2.85 -10.29 2.03
CA LEU A 129 2.48 -11.42 2.90
C LEU A 129 1.83 -10.97 4.21
N SER A 130 2.25 -9.83 4.76
CA SER A 130 1.62 -9.24 5.95
C SER A 130 0.19 -8.82 5.68
N ILE A 131 -0.06 -8.22 4.51
CA ILE A 131 -1.38 -7.72 4.12
C ILE A 131 -2.32 -8.87 3.75
N PHE A 132 -1.87 -9.81 2.92
CA PHE A 132 -2.72 -10.89 2.40
C PHE A 132 -2.65 -12.18 3.20
N LYS A 133 -2.22 -12.13 4.46
CA LYS A 133 -2.03 -13.33 5.29
C LYS A 133 -3.26 -14.24 5.30
N ASN A 134 -4.47 -13.66 5.33
CA ASN A 134 -5.73 -14.38 5.40
C ASN A 134 -6.21 -14.95 4.05
N PHE A 135 -5.62 -14.48 2.94
CA PHE A 135 -6.01 -14.86 1.58
C PHE A 135 -4.94 -15.68 0.87
N LEU A 136 -3.82 -15.96 1.54
CA LEU A 136 -2.64 -16.59 0.95
C LEU A 136 -2.86 -18.10 0.73
N LEU A 137 -2.70 -18.54 -0.52
CA LEU A 137 -2.69 -19.96 -0.88
C LEU A 137 -1.26 -20.51 -0.90
N SER A 138 -0.37 -19.82 -1.60
CA SER A 138 1.06 -20.17 -1.68
C SER A 138 1.88 -18.95 -2.15
N TYR A 139 3.20 -19.01 -2.01
CA TYR A 139 4.09 -17.95 -2.49
C TYR A 139 5.45 -18.49 -2.92
N ASN A 140 6.11 -17.74 -3.80
CA ASN A 140 7.47 -17.95 -4.26
C ASN A 140 8.32 -16.67 -4.04
N SER A 141 9.50 -16.59 -4.65
CA SER A 141 10.37 -15.42 -4.65
C SER A 141 9.76 -14.22 -5.42
N LYS A 142 8.91 -14.48 -6.42
CA LYS A 142 8.29 -13.47 -7.29
C LYS A 142 6.77 -13.46 -7.32
N GLU A 143 6.12 -14.56 -6.93
CA GLU A 143 4.69 -14.74 -7.13
C GLU A 143 3.99 -15.02 -5.81
N LEU A 144 2.84 -14.40 -5.58
CA LEU A 144 1.95 -14.68 -4.45
C LEU A 144 0.62 -15.15 -5.01
N PHE A 145 0.19 -16.35 -4.65
CA PHE A 145 -1.09 -16.94 -5.05
C PHE A 145 -2.11 -16.68 -3.95
N LEU A 146 -3.23 -16.05 -4.32
CA LEU A 146 -4.24 -15.52 -3.41
C LEU A 146 -5.64 -16.04 -3.77
N ASN A 147 -6.46 -16.23 -2.73
CA ASN A 147 -7.89 -16.50 -2.84
C ASN A 147 -8.68 -15.19 -2.91
N ALA A 148 -9.38 -14.97 -4.02
CA ALA A 148 -10.18 -13.79 -4.31
C ALA A 148 -11.70 -14.02 -4.16
N GLU A 149 -12.14 -15.18 -3.66
CA GLU A 149 -13.55 -15.48 -3.41
C GLU A 149 -14.10 -14.79 -2.16
N SER A 150 -13.23 -14.35 -1.25
CA SER A 150 -13.63 -13.66 -0.02
C SER A 150 -14.07 -12.23 -0.32
N GLU A 151 -15.16 -11.79 0.33
CA GLU A 151 -15.70 -10.42 0.22
C GLU A 151 -14.65 -9.35 0.56
N ASP A 152 -13.87 -9.57 1.62
CA ASP A 152 -12.90 -8.60 2.13
C ASP A 152 -11.61 -8.51 1.29
N PHE A 153 -11.36 -9.50 0.42
CA PHE A 153 -10.12 -9.58 -0.37
C PHE A 153 -9.88 -8.30 -1.18
N TRP A 154 -10.96 -7.81 -1.80
CA TRP A 154 -10.89 -6.67 -2.70
C TRP A 154 -10.67 -5.35 -1.97
N GLU A 155 -11.25 -5.19 -0.77
CA GLU A 155 -10.98 -4.01 0.08
C GLU A 155 -9.50 -3.93 0.46
N VAL A 156 -8.92 -5.06 0.84
CA VAL A 156 -7.51 -5.17 1.19
C VAL A 156 -6.61 -4.91 -0.02
N LEU A 157 -6.97 -5.41 -1.20
CA LEU A 157 -6.25 -5.14 -2.45
C LEU A 157 -6.25 -3.66 -2.82
N LEU A 158 -7.37 -2.96 -2.63
CA LEU A 158 -7.47 -1.53 -2.91
C LEU A 158 -6.68 -0.69 -1.90
N GLY A 159 -6.74 -1.07 -0.63
CA GLY A 159 -5.89 -0.50 0.41
C GLY A 159 -4.40 -0.58 0.02
N LEU A 160 -3.97 -1.72 -0.54
CA LEU A 160 -2.62 -1.88 -1.05
C LEU A 160 -2.30 -0.94 -2.23
N ILE A 161 -3.19 -0.83 -3.22
CA ILE A 161 -2.96 0.03 -4.40
C ILE A 161 -2.85 1.52 -3.98
N SER A 162 -3.54 1.91 -2.92
CA SER A 162 -3.46 3.26 -2.36
C SER A 162 -2.10 3.56 -1.69
N GLN A 163 -1.44 2.54 -1.12
CA GLN A 163 -0.16 2.66 -0.43
C GLN A 163 1.01 2.26 -1.35
N LYS A 164 1.69 3.27 -1.91
CA LYS A 164 2.69 3.08 -2.97
C LYS A 164 4.14 3.00 -2.49
N ILE A 165 4.43 3.36 -1.25
CA ILE A 165 5.80 3.49 -0.74
C ILE A 165 5.97 2.70 0.57
N ILE A 166 6.94 1.80 0.59
CA ILE A 166 7.33 1.01 1.76
C ILE A 166 8.83 1.16 1.94
N HIS A 167 9.25 1.94 2.93
CA HIS A 167 10.66 2.27 3.17
C HIS A 167 11.37 2.81 1.92
N ASN A 168 12.27 2.01 1.33
CA ASN A 168 13.06 2.34 0.14
C ASN A 168 12.52 1.68 -1.14
N VAL A 169 11.34 1.06 -1.07
CA VAL A 169 10.69 0.36 -2.18
C VAL A 169 9.43 1.09 -2.58
N VAL A 170 9.27 1.34 -3.88
CA VAL A 170 8.02 1.85 -4.46
C VAL A 170 7.32 0.71 -5.17
N LEU A 171 6.08 0.43 -4.77
CA LEU A 171 5.22 -0.53 -5.45
C LEU A 171 4.54 0.18 -6.62
N ASN A 172 4.86 -0.25 -7.84
CA ASN A 172 4.24 0.26 -9.05
C ASN A 172 3.28 -0.78 -9.63
N PHE A 173 1.98 -0.54 -9.55
CA PHE A 173 0.96 -1.48 -10.00
C PHE A 173 0.68 -1.34 -11.50
N ASP A 174 0.67 -2.45 -12.21
CA ASP A 174 0.31 -2.50 -13.63
C ASP A 174 -1.21 -2.46 -13.82
N TYR A 175 -1.78 -1.26 -13.87
CA TYR A 175 -3.22 -1.05 -13.93
C TYR A 175 -3.93 -1.75 -15.09
N GLU A 176 -3.24 -2.02 -16.21
CA GLU A 176 -3.86 -2.76 -17.32
C GLU A 176 -4.11 -4.23 -16.97
N SER A 177 -3.19 -4.86 -16.24
CA SER A 177 -3.38 -6.22 -15.74
C SER A 177 -4.51 -6.31 -14.70
N PHE A 178 -4.66 -5.29 -13.86
CA PHE A 178 -5.77 -5.18 -12.90
C PHE A 178 -7.12 -4.93 -13.60
N LYS A 179 -7.16 -4.07 -14.64
CA LYS A 179 -8.36 -3.85 -15.46
C LYS A 179 -8.76 -5.10 -16.25
N ALA A 180 -7.79 -5.86 -16.77
CA ALA A 180 -8.07 -7.11 -17.47
C ALA A 180 -8.74 -8.14 -16.54
N CYS A 181 -8.29 -8.19 -15.29
CA CYS A 181 -8.92 -8.99 -14.23
C CYS A 181 -10.38 -8.54 -13.95
N ALA A 182 -10.67 -7.24 -14.00
CA ALA A 182 -12.03 -6.70 -13.90
C ALA A 182 -12.97 -7.23 -15.00
N ARG A 183 -12.45 -7.31 -16.24
CA ARG A 183 -13.24 -7.60 -17.45
C ARG A 183 -13.40 -9.10 -17.71
N GLY A 184 -12.53 -9.95 -17.15
CA GLY A 184 -12.37 -11.35 -17.57
C GLY A 184 -13.06 -12.41 -16.72
N GLY A 185 -13.90 -12.07 -15.75
CA GLY A 185 -14.58 -13.09 -14.92
C GLY A 185 -15.22 -12.61 -13.63
N PHE A 186 -15.28 -11.30 -13.41
CA PHE A 186 -15.74 -10.69 -12.16
C PHE A 186 -16.78 -9.59 -12.42
N GLU A 187 -17.58 -9.70 -13.49
CA GLU A 187 -18.65 -8.73 -13.79
C GLU A 187 -19.69 -8.62 -12.66
N ASN A 188 -19.77 -9.63 -11.79
CA ASN A 188 -20.64 -9.66 -10.61
C ASN A 188 -19.93 -9.37 -9.28
N SER A 189 -18.61 -9.18 -9.23
CA SER A 189 -17.96 -8.68 -8.01
C SER A 189 -17.81 -7.17 -8.13
N GLY A 190 -18.02 -6.43 -7.03
CA GLY A 190 -18.03 -4.96 -6.95
C GLY A 190 -16.77 -4.23 -7.46
N PHE A 191 -15.84 -4.91 -8.13
CA PHE A 191 -14.63 -4.38 -8.76
C PHE A 191 -14.89 -3.20 -9.71
N LYS A 192 -16.05 -3.13 -10.38
CA LYS A 192 -16.42 -1.98 -11.22
C LYS A 192 -16.73 -0.70 -10.43
N GLU A 193 -17.12 -0.85 -9.16
CA GLU A 193 -17.48 0.24 -8.25
C GLU A 193 -16.26 0.84 -7.53
N TYR A 194 -15.20 0.06 -7.33
CA TYR A 194 -14.02 0.51 -6.57
C TYR A 194 -13.05 1.45 -7.31
N TYR A 195 -13.18 1.62 -8.63
CA TYR A 195 -12.42 2.63 -9.40
C TYR A 195 -13.14 3.96 -9.54
N LEU A 196 -14.37 4.04 -9.05
CA LEU A 196 -15.22 5.21 -9.18
C LEU A 196 -15.04 6.13 -7.99
N THR A 197 -15.08 7.42 -8.25
CA THR A 197 -15.27 8.41 -7.17
C THR A 197 -16.61 8.19 -6.48
N LYS A 198 -16.76 8.65 -5.24
CA LYS A 198 -18.05 8.57 -4.51
C LYS A 198 -19.20 9.16 -5.34
N ASP A 199 -18.94 10.25 -6.05
CA ASP A 199 -19.92 10.89 -6.92
C ASP A 199 -20.34 9.98 -8.10
N GLU A 200 -19.39 9.30 -8.74
CA GLU A 200 -19.65 8.36 -9.84
C GLU A 200 -20.36 7.08 -9.39
N ILE A 201 -20.09 6.59 -8.17
CA ILE A 201 -20.83 5.47 -7.57
C ILE A 201 -22.28 5.90 -7.37
N THR A 202 -22.49 7.07 -6.76
CA THR A 202 -23.82 7.61 -6.48
C THR A 202 -24.60 7.85 -7.78
N LEU A 203 -23.93 8.34 -8.82
CA LEU A 203 -24.47 8.52 -10.17
C LEU A 203 -24.96 7.18 -10.76
N ARG A 204 -24.10 6.15 -10.74
CA ARG A 204 -24.45 4.82 -11.30
C ARG A 204 -25.54 4.12 -10.52
N ASN A 205 -25.52 4.21 -9.19
CA ASN A 205 -26.58 3.66 -8.36
C ASN A 205 -27.91 4.34 -8.66
N SER A 206 -27.92 5.66 -8.82
CA SER A 206 -29.13 6.41 -9.17
C SER A 206 -29.66 6.04 -10.57
N LEU A 207 -28.77 5.84 -11.55
CA LEU A 207 -29.15 5.32 -12.89
C LEU A 207 -29.71 3.90 -12.82
N LYS A 208 -29.10 3.02 -12.01
CA LYS A 208 -29.54 1.64 -11.81
C LYS A 208 -30.93 1.59 -11.16
N THR A 209 -31.19 2.41 -10.14
CA THR A 209 -32.52 2.52 -9.49
C THR A 209 -33.60 2.93 -10.48
N LEU A 210 -33.29 3.83 -11.42
CA LEU A 210 -34.22 4.22 -12.48
C LEU A 210 -34.22 3.26 -13.69
N SER A 211 -33.40 2.22 -13.67
CA SER A 211 -33.21 1.31 -14.82
C SER A 211 -32.81 2.04 -16.11
N CYS A 212 -31.97 3.07 -15.99
CA CYS A 212 -31.43 3.88 -17.09
C CYS A 212 -29.96 3.56 -17.35
N ASN A 213 -29.52 3.84 -18.58
CA ASN A 213 -28.12 3.74 -18.99
C ASN A 213 -27.38 5.08 -18.83
N LEU A 214 -26.05 5.01 -18.80
CA LEU A 214 -25.16 6.19 -18.73
C LEU A 214 -25.28 7.13 -19.94
N ASN A 215 -25.74 6.63 -21.08
CA ASN A 215 -25.84 7.39 -22.33
C ASN A 215 -27.27 7.86 -22.62
N ASP A 216 -28.22 7.63 -21.70
CA ASP A 216 -29.61 8.04 -21.91
C ASP A 216 -29.75 9.55 -21.75
N ASP A 217 -30.52 10.17 -22.64
CA ASP A 217 -30.81 11.59 -22.59
C ASP A 217 -31.65 11.97 -21.36
N TRP A 218 -31.57 13.23 -20.94
CA TRP A 218 -32.29 13.75 -19.77
C TRP A 218 -33.81 13.54 -19.87
N GLU A 219 -34.37 13.66 -21.08
CA GLU A 219 -35.80 13.41 -21.32
C GLU A 219 -36.17 11.94 -21.03
N THR A 220 -35.30 11.00 -21.39
CA THR A 220 -35.48 9.57 -21.14
C THR A 220 -35.44 9.27 -19.64
N ILE A 221 -34.49 9.85 -18.91
CA ILE A 221 -34.38 9.70 -17.45
C ILE A 221 -35.63 10.26 -16.75
N LYS A 222 -36.10 11.44 -17.18
CA LYS A 222 -37.30 12.08 -16.63
C LYS A 222 -38.56 11.26 -16.90
N ASN A 223 -38.72 10.75 -18.12
CA ASN A 223 -39.86 9.90 -18.48
C ASN A 223 -39.87 8.61 -17.64
N ARG A 224 -38.69 8.00 -17.46
CA ARG A 224 -38.56 6.78 -16.66
C ARG A 224 -38.88 6.99 -15.18
N TYR A 225 -38.47 8.13 -14.62
CA TYR A 225 -38.89 8.55 -13.28
C TYR A 225 -40.42 8.69 -13.18
N ILE A 226 -41.07 9.35 -14.15
CA ILE A 226 -42.54 9.52 -14.13
C ILE A 226 -43.26 8.17 -14.18
N GLU A 227 -42.77 7.23 -15.00
CA GLU A 227 -43.31 5.87 -15.08
C GLU A 227 -43.19 5.12 -13.75
N LEU A 228 -41.99 5.10 -13.16
CA LEU A 228 -41.71 4.42 -11.90
C LEU A 228 -42.44 5.07 -10.71
N ALA A 229 -42.51 6.40 -10.66
CA ALA A 229 -43.26 7.13 -9.64
C ALA A 229 -44.76 6.85 -9.72
N ARG A 230 -45.30 6.68 -10.93
CA ARG A 230 -46.69 6.23 -11.13
C ARG A 230 -46.88 4.78 -10.75
N GLU A 231 -45.91 3.91 -11.02
CA GLU A 231 -45.98 2.48 -10.69
C GLU A 231 -45.98 2.23 -9.19
N TYR A 232 -45.03 2.84 -8.49
CA TYR A 232 -44.78 2.62 -7.06
C TYR A 232 -45.41 3.69 -6.15
N HIS A 233 -46.38 4.47 -6.64
CA HIS A 233 -47.05 5.47 -5.81
C HIS A 233 -47.80 4.81 -4.64
N PRO A 234 -47.63 5.28 -3.39
CA PRO A 234 -48.26 4.67 -2.21
C PRO A 234 -49.80 4.65 -2.30
N ASP A 235 -50.43 5.61 -2.97
CA ASP A 235 -51.89 5.62 -3.18
C ASP A 235 -52.41 4.42 -3.99
N ARG A 236 -51.57 3.71 -4.77
CA ARG A 236 -52.02 2.52 -5.51
C ARG A 236 -52.26 1.31 -4.64
N VAL A 237 -51.58 1.25 -3.50
CA VAL A 237 -51.69 0.17 -2.51
C VAL A 237 -52.48 0.61 -1.28
N TYR A 238 -53.19 1.73 -1.38
CA TYR A 238 -54.02 2.26 -0.31
C TYR A 238 -55.11 1.25 0.09
N GLY A 239 -55.06 0.77 1.34
CA GLY A 239 -55.96 -0.24 1.88
C GLY A 239 -55.48 -1.70 1.75
N GLN A 240 -54.26 -1.92 1.24
CA GLN A 240 -53.60 -3.24 1.32
C GLN A 240 -52.86 -3.43 2.65
N ASP A 241 -52.23 -4.59 2.82
CA ASP A 241 -51.47 -4.94 4.02
C ASP A 241 -50.37 -3.91 4.31
N ILE A 242 -50.14 -3.62 5.60
CA ILE A 242 -49.23 -2.56 6.07
C ILE A 242 -47.82 -2.78 5.53
N ALA A 243 -47.36 -4.03 5.51
CA ALA A 243 -46.04 -4.39 4.97
C ALA A 243 -45.89 -4.08 3.47
N ILE A 244 -46.98 -4.19 2.70
CA ILE A 244 -46.97 -3.88 1.26
C ILE A 244 -46.90 -2.37 1.07
N VAL A 245 -47.70 -1.62 1.83
CA VAL A 245 -47.69 -0.15 1.80
C VAL A 245 -46.30 0.39 2.16
N GLU A 246 -45.68 -0.13 3.22
CA GLU A 246 -44.31 0.25 3.61
C GLU A 246 -43.29 -0.03 2.51
N SER A 247 -43.34 -1.22 1.89
CA SER A 247 -42.42 -1.57 0.81
C SER A 247 -42.56 -0.66 -0.43
N TYR A 248 -43.77 -0.22 -0.76
CA TYR A 248 -44.03 0.71 -1.86
C TYR A 248 -43.55 2.12 -1.50
N THR A 249 -43.76 2.57 -0.27
CA THR A 249 -43.26 3.87 0.19
C THR A 249 -41.74 3.94 0.20
N GLU A 250 -41.05 2.86 0.60
CA GLU A 250 -39.59 2.79 0.60
C GLU A 250 -39.04 2.85 -0.82
N LYS A 251 -39.58 2.01 -1.74
CA LYS A 251 -39.21 2.06 -3.15
C LYS A 251 -39.46 3.42 -3.78
N PHE A 252 -40.60 4.04 -3.47
CA PHE A 252 -40.93 5.38 -3.97
C PHE A 252 -39.91 6.43 -3.51
N ARG A 253 -39.50 6.38 -2.23
CA ARG A 253 -38.47 7.26 -1.67
C ARG A 253 -37.13 7.06 -2.37
N ASP A 254 -36.74 5.81 -2.64
CA ASP A 254 -35.47 5.50 -3.31
C ASP A 254 -35.46 5.99 -4.77
N ILE A 255 -36.58 5.83 -5.48
CA ILE A 255 -36.79 6.36 -6.83
C ILE A 255 -36.67 7.89 -6.84
N GLN A 256 -37.28 8.57 -5.88
CA GLN A 256 -37.22 10.03 -5.77
C GLN A 256 -35.79 10.52 -5.43
N ALA A 257 -35.12 9.88 -4.47
CA ALA A 257 -33.76 10.22 -4.09
C ALA A 257 -32.77 10.02 -5.26
N ALA A 258 -32.93 8.94 -6.03
CA ALA A 258 -32.15 8.69 -7.24
C ALA A 258 -32.34 9.81 -8.27
N TYR A 259 -33.58 10.22 -8.56
CA TYR A 259 -33.86 11.28 -9.52
C TYR A 259 -33.28 12.64 -9.08
N GLU A 260 -33.42 13.02 -7.81
CA GLU A 260 -32.85 14.26 -7.28
C GLU A 260 -31.32 14.29 -7.32
N ASN A 261 -30.68 13.13 -7.10
CA ASN A 261 -29.22 12.99 -7.24
C ASN A 261 -28.77 13.17 -8.68
N LEU A 262 -29.44 12.54 -9.64
CA LEU A 262 -29.13 12.70 -11.08
C LEU A 262 -29.32 14.15 -11.53
N LYS A 263 -30.42 14.78 -11.09
CA LYS A 263 -30.70 16.19 -11.40
C LYS A 263 -29.56 17.10 -10.94
N ARG A 264 -29.13 16.97 -9.68
CA ARG A 264 -28.03 17.78 -9.12
C ARG A 264 -26.70 17.55 -9.84
N GLN A 265 -26.38 16.31 -10.19
CA GLN A 265 -25.09 15.98 -10.81
C GLN A 265 -25.01 16.36 -12.30
N LEU A 266 -26.15 16.34 -13.01
CA LEU A 266 -26.21 16.67 -14.44
C LEU A 266 -26.46 18.18 -14.68
N GLU A 267 -27.21 18.87 -13.82
CA GLU A 267 -27.42 20.33 -13.94
C GLU A 267 -26.15 21.15 -13.63
N VAL A 268 -25.24 20.66 -12.78
CA VAL A 268 -23.99 21.37 -12.43
C VAL A 268 -22.93 21.31 -13.54
N ARG A 269 -23.12 20.46 -14.56
CA ARG A 269 -22.18 20.29 -15.68
C ARG A 269 -22.49 21.15 -16.92
N HIS A 270 -23.53 21.99 -16.86
CA HIS A 270 -23.88 22.98 -17.88
C HIS A 270 -23.65 24.40 -17.37
#